data_AF-A0A7C8AGC2-F1
#
_entry.id   AF-A0A7C8AGC2-F1
#
_cell.length_a   1.000
_cell.length_b   1.000
_cell.length_c   1.000
_cell.angle_alpha   90.00
_cell.angle_beta   90.00
_cell.angle_gamma   90.00
#
_symmetry.space_group_name_H-M   'P 1'
#
loop_
_entity.id
_entity.type
_entity.pdbx_description
1 polymer ?
#
loop_
_entity_poly.entity_id
_entity_poly.type
_entity_poly.pdbx_seq_one_letter_code
_entity_poly.pdbx_strand_id
1 'polypeptide(L)'
;MSSAKSLMFLGTGSDVGKSVLAAAFCRIFKNEGYRVAPFKAQNMALNSFITPQGGEMGRAQVVQAEASGIEPHVDMNPVLLKPTSQMGSQVIVLGRVIGNFSAKDYYEYKKELVPIVRGAFERLCAQNDLIVIEGAGSAVELNLKEHDLVNMAMAEMAGAKCILVGDIDRGGIFAALLGSFSLLEAGERDRIIGFIVNKFRGDPRLFEDGVQILQSRSGVPVFGVVPYFENISLPEEDSVALGRRMANAHTKTAPCAIRIGIVRLPFISNYTDADPFENDPRIDLVYFDRPAQIFGFDAVIIPGSKNTIEDLAAMRKNGMADALCAFHKSGGTVVGLCGGYQMMGSIVRDPLGIESSIDVIPGLGLLDMETEMYPEKITSQVEASVISESLPFPGRREMLSGYEIHMGRSISRGEAKALFRIVRREGKAVDMEDGLAQPDGRAWGTYIHGIFDNDGFRNMFLEDVGRRSGKIVAPVSGSFSFRLWKEEQYDKLAELVRKHVDVARILDILLR
;
A
#
# COMPACT_ATOMS: atom_id res chain seq x y z
N MET A 1 -11.43 -29.26 18.21
CA MET A 1 -10.97 -27.87 18.08
C MET A 1 -12.01 -27.16 17.25
N SER A 2 -12.70 -26.15 17.79
CA SER A 2 -13.69 -25.39 17.02
C SER A 2 -12.98 -24.70 15.86
N SER A 3 -13.49 -24.85 14.64
CA SER A 3 -12.97 -24.11 13.49
C SER A 3 -13.08 -22.60 13.76
N ALA A 4 -12.11 -21.82 13.32
CA ALA A 4 -12.19 -20.36 13.38
C ALA A 4 -13.50 -19.85 12.79
N LYS A 5 -14.09 -18.81 13.38
CA LYS A 5 -15.29 -18.16 12.83
C LYS A 5 -14.86 -17.09 11.83
N SER A 6 -15.64 -16.91 10.77
CA SER A 6 -15.28 -15.97 9.69
C SER A 6 -16.33 -14.89 9.48
N LEU A 7 -15.89 -13.64 9.53
CA LEU A 7 -16.67 -12.46 9.19
C LEU A 7 -16.17 -11.90 7.87
N MET A 8 -17.03 -11.77 6.87
CA MET A 8 -16.67 -11.26 5.55
C MET A 8 -17.33 -9.92 5.25
N PHE A 9 -16.53 -8.94 4.81
CA PHE A 9 -17.01 -7.67 4.28
C PHE A 9 -17.13 -7.73 2.77
N LEU A 10 -18.37 -7.76 2.30
CA LEU A 10 -18.75 -7.63 0.90
C LEU A 10 -19.10 -6.18 0.60
N GLY A 11 -19.09 -5.77 -0.66
CA GLY A 11 -19.32 -4.38 -1.04
C GLY A 11 -20.28 -4.27 -2.20
N THR A 12 -20.99 -3.15 -2.30
CA THR A 12 -21.78 -2.80 -3.49
C THR A 12 -20.93 -2.28 -4.65
N GLY A 13 -19.61 -2.23 -4.47
CA GLY A 13 -18.64 -1.77 -5.46
C GLY A 13 -17.22 -1.66 -4.91
N SER A 14 -16.29 -1.22 -5.76
CA SER A 14 -14.91 -0.86 -5.37
C SER A 14 -14.89 0.44 -4.56
N ASP A 15 -13.94 0.55 -3.61
CA ASP A 15 -13.78 1.72 -2.75
C ASP A 15 -15.03 2.10 -1.93
N VAL A 16 -15.88 1.12 -1.56
CA VAL A 16 -16.94 1.34 -0.56
C VAL A 16 -16.41 1.30 0.89
N GLY A 17 -15.10 1.09 1.07
CA GLY A 17 -14.41 1.03 2.36
C GLY A 17 -14.33 -0.34 3.03
N LYS A 18 -14.45 -1.44 2.26
CA LYS A 18 -14.28 -2.82 2.78
C LYS A 18 -12.95 -3.01 3.50
N SER A 19 -11.84 -2.58 2.89
CA SER A 19 -10.49 -2.78 3.42
C SER A 19 -10.27 -2.01 4.74
N VAL A 20 -10.86 -0.81 4.85
CA VAL A 20 -10.85 0.01 6.06
C VAL A 20 -11.67 -0.66 7.17
N LEU A 21 -12.88 -1.14 6.87
CA LEU A 21 -13.70 -1.86 7.84
C LEU A 21 -13.04 -3.17 8.28
N ALA A 22 -12.42 -3.91 7.35
CA ALA A 22 -11.66 -5.11 7.68
C ALA A 22 -10.52 -4.81 8.65
N ALA A 23 -9.74 -3.75 8.41
CA ALA A 23 -8.69 -3.30 9.34
C ALA A 23 -9.25 -2.87 10.70
N ALA A 24 -10.37 -2.15 10.72
CA ALA A 24 -11.04 -1.76 11.95
C ALA A 24 -11.46 -2.97 12.79
N PHE A 25 -12.12 -3.95 12.16
CA PHE A 25 -12.59 -5.16 12.83
C PHE A 25 -11.43 -6.06 13.28
N CYS A 26 -10.34 -6.13 12.52
CA CYS A 26 -9.08 -6.74 12.96
C CYS A 26 -8.60 -6.12 14.28
N ARG A 27 -8.49 -4.78 14.35
CA ARG A 27 -8.04 -4.09 15.56
C ARG A 27 -9.01 -4.26 16.73
N ILE A 28 -10.31 -4.16 16.46
CA ILE A 28 -11.37 -4.37 17.45
C ILE A 28 -11.24 -5.76 18.05
N PHE A 29 -11.21 -6.82 17.25
CA PHE A 29 -11.15 -8.20 17.73
C PHE A 29 -9.87 -8.51 18.49
N LYS A 30 -8.73 -7.97 18.05
CA LYS A 30 -7.47 -8.03 18.81
C LYS A 30 -7.59 -7.33 20.16
N ASN A 31 -8.23 -6.16 20.21
CA ASN A 31 -8.46 -5.42 21.46
C ASN A 31 -9.48 -6.13 22.38
N GLU A 32 -10.38 -6.97 21.85
CA GLU A 32 -11.26 -7.87 22.62
C GLU A 32 -10.55 -9.18 23.06
N GLY A 33 -9.27 -9.37 22.72
CA GLY A 33 -8.47 -10.51 23.15
C GLY A 33 -8.55 -11.75 22.25
N TYR A 34 -9.16 -11.66 21.06
CA TYR A 34 -9.17 -12.77 20.10
C TYR A 34 -7.86 -12.82 19.30
N ARG A 35 -7.43 -14.04 18.96
CA ARG A 35 -6.45 -14.23 17.88
C ARG A 35 -7.17 -14.07 16.55
N VAL A 36 -6.87 -12.99 15.86
CA VAL A 36 -7.52 -12.61 14.60
C VAL A 36 -6.51 -12.51 13.49
N ALA A 37 -6.87 -13.01 12.30
CA ALA A 37 -6.09 -12.79 11.09
C ALA A 37 -6.97 -12.24 9.96
N PRO A 38 -6.44 -11.34 9.12
CA PRO A 38 -7.12 -10.90 7.93
C PRO A 38 -6.96 -11.91 6.79
N PHE A 39 -7.89 -11.87 5.84
CA PHE A 39 -7.81 -12.69 4.64
C PHE A 39 -8.44 -11.99 3.44
N LYS A 40 -7.70 -11.95 2.33
CA LYS A 40 -8.22 -11.53 1.02
C LYS A 40 -7.74 -12.51 -0.04
N ALA A 41 -8.65 -13.35 -0.52
CA ALA A 41 -8.36 -14.42 -1.47
C ALA A 41 -7.55 -13.93 -2.69
N GLN A 42 -7.92 -12.76 -3.21
CA GLN A 42 -7.22 -12.12 -4.32
C GLN A 42 -7.21 -10.60 -4.14
N ASN A 43 -6.05 -9.98 -4.26
CA ASN A 43 -5.91 -8.52 -4.36
C ASN A 43 -5.40 -8.12 -5.75
N MET A 44 -5.63 -6.86 -6.14
CA MET A 44 -5.04 -6.23 -7.31
C MET A 44 -4.48 -4.87 -6.93
N ALA A 45 -3.16 -4.74 -6.79
CA ALA A 45 -2.51 -3.53 -6.30
C ALA A 45 -1.08 -3.39 -6.84
N LEU A 46 -0.62 -2.16 -7.08
CA LEU A 46 0.79 -1.90 -7.42
C LEU A 46 1.67 -1.83 -6.17
N ASN A 47 1.11 -1.33 -5.05
CA ASN A 47 1.80 -1.21 -3.78
C ASN A 47 1.82 -2.54 -3.04
N SER A 48 3.00 -3.02 -2.67
CA SER A 48 3.18 -4.26 -1.93
C SER A 48 4.26 -4.15 -0.87
N PHE A 49 4.25 -5.09 0.06
CA PHE A 49 5.26 -5.32 1.08
C PHE A 49 5.88 -6.70 0.86
N ILE A 50 7.04 -6.95 1.45
CA ILE A 50 7.64 -8.28 1.49
C ILE A 50 7.53 -8.86 2.89
N THR A 51 6.94 -10.03 3.05
CA THR A 51 6.81 -10.68 4.36
C THR A 51 8.18 -11.08 4.93
N PRO A 52 8.29 -11.40 6.24
CA PRO A 52 9.52 -11.93 6.82
C PRO A 52 10.09 -13.17 6.10
N GLN A 53 9.23 -13.93 5.41
CA GLN A 53 9.60 -15.12 4.63
C GLN A 53 10.00 -14.80 3.17
N GLY A 54 10.11 -13.52 2.81
CA GLY A 54 10.49 -13.08 1.46
C GLY A 54 9.34 -13.07 0.45
N GLY A 55 8.09 -13.25 0.89
CA GLY A 55 6.92 -13.30 0.00
C GLY A 55 6.28 -11.95 -0.26
N GLU A 56 5.85 -11.67 -1.48
CA GLU A 56 5.18 -10.41 -1.83
C GLU A 56 3.69 -10.39 -1.45
N MET A 57 3.22 -9.30 -0.84
CA MET A 57 1.86 -9.17 -0.28
C MET A 57 1.30 -7.75 -0.49
N GLY A 58 0.00 -7.60 -0.79
CA GLY A 58 -0.65 -6.30 -0.98
C GLY A 58 -0.64 -5.42 0.28
N ARG A 59 -0.52 -4.09 0.11
CA ARG A 59 -0.36 -3.15 1.24
C ARG A 59 -1.60 -3.08 2.13
N ALA A 60 -2.82 -3.17 1.61
CA ALA A 60 -4.01 -3.16 2.45
C ALA A 60 -4.07 -4.37 3.41
N GLN A 61 -3.62 -5.55 2.98
CA GLN A 61 -3.61 -6.72 3.88
C GLN A 61 -2.47 -6.64 4.90
N VAL A 62 -1.36 -5.96 4.57
CA VAL A 62 -0.31 -5.63 5.54
C VAL A 62 -0.88 -4.73 6.64
N VAL A 63 -1.61 -3.69 6.26
CA VAL A 63 -2.31 -2.82 7.22
C VAL A 63 -3.28 -3.60 8.09
N GLN A 64 -4.01 -4.56 7.53
CA GLN A 64 -4.91 -5.42 8.31
C GLN A 64 -4.17 -6.38 9.25
N ALA A 65 -3.00 -6.87 8.86
CA ALA A 65 -2.15 -7.71 9.71
C ALA A 65 -1.58 -6.90 10.89
N GLU A 66 -1.09 -5.69 10.62
CA GLU A 66 -0.64 -4.73 11.63
C GLU A 66 -1.79 -4.37 12.59
N ALA A 67 -2.98 -4.08 12.06
CA ALA A 67 -4.17 -3.82 12.88
C ALA A 67 -4.54 -5.02 13.77
N SER A 68 -4.31 -6.26 13.29
CA SER A 68 -4.49 -7.50 14.05
C SER A 68 -3.36 -7.77 15.06
N GLY A 69 -2.27 -6.99 15.04
CA GLY A 69 -1.11 -7.18 15.90
C GLY A 69 -0.27 -8.42 15.57
N ILE A 70 -0.30 -8.90 14.33
CA ILE A 70 0.45 -10.07 13.86
C ILE A 70 1.33 -9.71 12.66
N GLU A 71 2.38 -10.51 12.43
CA GLU A 71 3.29 -10.31 11.30
C GLU A 71 2.58 -10.59 9.95
N PRO A 72 2.82 -9.77 8.91
CA PRO A 72 2.31 -10.03 7.57
C PRO A 72 2.75 -11.41 7.04
N HIS A 73 1.81 -12.17 6.50
CA HIS A 73 2.06 -13.50 5.94
C HIS A 73 1.29 -13.70 4.63
N VAL A 74 1.90 -14.38 3.66
CA VAL A 74 1.33 -14.57 2.31
C VAL A 74 0.00 -15.33 2.32
N ASP A 75 -0.28 -16.12 3.35
CA ASP A 75 -1.57 -16.79 3.50
C ASP A 75 -2.74 -15.80 3.68
N MET A 76 -2.49 -14.58 4.16
CA MET A 76 -3.49 -13.53 4.30
C MET A 76 -3.88 -12.92 2.95
N ASN A 77 -3.02 -13.05 1.93
CA ASN A 77 -3.27 -12.62 0.56
C ASN A 77 -2.62 -13.60 -0.44
N PRO A 78 -3.21 -14.79 -0.64
CA PRO A 78 -2.57 -15.86 -1.40
C PRO A 78 -2.45 -15.56 -2.89
N VAL A 79 -3.28 -14.67 -3.44
CA VAL A 79 -3.18 -14.22 -4.85
C VAL A 79 -3.08 -12.70 -4.90
N LEU A 80 -2.03 -12.19 -5.54
CA LEU A 80 -1.84 -10.76 -5.81
C LEU A 80 -1.67 -10.55 -7.31
N LEU A 81 -2.46 -9.64 -7.88
CA LEU A 81 -2.36 -9.21 -9.26
C LEU A 81 -1.72 -7.84 -9.33
N LYS A 82 -0.67 -7.69 -10.14
CA LYS A 82 -0.08 -6.38 -10.44
C LYS A 82 -0.38 -6.01 -11.88
N PRO A 83 -1.23 -5.00 -12.13
CA PRO A 83 -1.48 -4.50 -13.48
C PRO A 83 -0.18 -4.12 -14.19
N THR A 84 -0.10 -4.40 -15.48
CA THR A 84 1.03 -4.06 -16.36
C THR A 84 0.55 -3.24 -17.56
N SER A 85 1.46 -2.63 -18.32
CA SER A 85 1.13 -1.79 -19.48
C SER A 85 0.45 -2.54 -20.64
N GLN A 86 0.66 -3.86 -20.76
CA GLN A 86 0.15 -4.68 -21.87
C GLN A 86 -1.11 -5.48 -21.48
N MET A 87 -2.26 -4.81 -21.29
CA MET A 87 -3.60 -5.43 -21.12
C MET A 87 -3.66 -6.72 -20.27
N GLY A 88 -2.84 -6.80 -19.22
CA GLY A 88 -2.59 -8.02 -18.46
C GLY A 88 -2.03 -7.71 -17.07
N SER A 89 -1.83 -8.75 -16.27
CA SER A 89 -1.30 -8.61 -14.91
C SER A 89 -0.20 -9.63 -14.64
N GLN A 90 0.81 -9.21 -13.90
CA GLN A 90 1.71 -10.14 -13.24
C GLN A 90 0.92 -10.83 -12.12
N VAL A 91 0.92 -12.16 -12.14
CA VAL A 91 0.22 -12.99 -11.16
C VAL A 91 1.24 -13.49 -10.14
N ILE A 92 0.96 -13.22 -8.88
CA ILE A 92 1.76 -13.62 -7.73
C ILE A 92 0.91 -14.57 -6.90
N VAL A 93 1.45 -15.75 -6.60
CA VAL A 93 0.79 -16.79 -5.82
C VAL A 93 1.67 -17.13 -4.62
N LEU A 94 1.11 -17.04 -3.41
CA LEU A 94 1.83 -17.21 -2.14
C LEU A 94 3.15 -16.42 -2.09
N GLY A 95 3.08 -15.17 -2.56
CA GLY A 95 4.20 -14.24 -2.57
C GLY A 95 5.27 -14.48 -3.64
N ARG A 96 5.05 -15.40 -4.60
CA ARG A 96 5.99 -15.66 -5.70
C ARG A 96 5.35 -15.39 -7.06
N VAL A 97 6.09 -14.74 -7.95
CA VAL A 97 5.66 -14.50 -9.34
C VAL A 97 5.55 -15.85 -10.07
N ILE A 98 4.40 -16.11 -10.68
CA ILE A 98 4.19 -17.30 -11.53
C ILE A 98 4.17 -16.97 -13.02
N GLY A 99 3.98 -15.69 -13.37
CA GLY A 99 4.01 -15.23 -14.76
C GLY A 99 3.15 -14.00 -15.00
N ASN A 100 3.13 -13.53 -16.25
CA ASN A 100 2.24 -12.50 -16.73
C ASN A 100 1.09 -13.14 -17.50
N PHE A 101 -0.14 -12.77 -17.17
CA PHE A 101 -1.34 -13.35 -17.77
C PHE A 101 -2.17 -12.24 -18.41
N SER A 102 -2.73 -12.51 -19.59
CA SER A 102 -3.82 -11.69 -20.10
C SER A 102 -5.05 -11.87 -19.20
N ALA A 103 -6.03 -10.97 -19.29
CA ALA A 103 -7.27 -11.12 -18.54
C ALA A 103 -7.96 -12.47 -18.84
N LYS A 104 -7.95 -12.90 -20.11
CA LYS A 104 -8.56 -14.17 -20.54
C LYS A 104 -7.85 -15.38 -19.95
N ASP A 105 -6.53 -15.45 -20.08
CA ASP A 105 -5.74 -16.58 -19.59
C ASP A 105 -5.85 -16.69 -18.07
N TYR A 106 -5.92 -15.54 -17.38
CA TYR A 106 -6.14 -15.51 -15.93
C TYR A 106 -7.50 -16.10 -15.52
N TYR A 107 -8.58 -15.81 -16.25
CA TYR A 107 -9.90 -16.39 -15.96
C TYR A 107 -9.90 -17.91 -16.07
N GLU A 108 -9.22 -18.46 -17.08
CA GLU A 108 -9.08 -19.90 -17.26
C GLU A 108 -8.23 -20.52 -16.14
N TYR A 109 -7.13 -19.86 -15.76
CA TYR A 109 -6.21 -20.32 -14.71
C TYR A 109 -6.80 -20.25 -13.29
N LYS A 110 -7.82 -19.41 -13.05
CA LYS A 110 -8.41 -19.17 -11.73
C LYS A 110 -8.90 -20.44 -11.01
N LYS A 111 -9.28 -21.48 -11.75
CA LYS A 111 -9.68 -22.78 -11.18
C LYS A 111 -8.54 -23.48 -10.43
N GLU A 112 -7.31 -23.35 -10.93
CA GLU A 112 -6.10 -23.90 -10.29
C GLU A 112 -5.76 -23.16 -8.97
N LEU A 113 -6.24 -21.92 -8.80
CA LEU A 113 -6.01 -21.13 -7.60
C LEU A 113 -6.92 -21.51 -6.44
N VAL A 114 -8.09 -22.13 -6.70
CA VAL A 114 -9.06 -22.53 -5.67
C VAL A 114 -8.43 -23.38 -4.55
N PRO A 115 -7.71 -24.48 -4.82
CA PRO A 115 -7.09 -25.28 -3.76
C PRO A 115 -6.00 -24.51 -2.98
N ILE A 116 -5.30 -23.58 -3.64
CA ILE A 116 -4.26 -22.76 -3.00
C ILE A 116 -4.88 -21.77 -2.01
N VAL A 117 -5.93 -21.06 -2.45
CA VAL A 117 -6.70 -20.13 -1.62
C VAL A 117 -7.32 -20.85 -0.43
N ARG A 118 -7.93 -22.02 -0.66
CA ARG A 118 -8.50 -22.87 0.40
C ARG A 118 -7.43 -23.26 1.42
N GLY A 119 -6.29 -23.77 0.96
CA GLY A 119 -5.22 -24.21 1.85
C GLY A 119 -4.63 -23.06 2.68
N ALA A 120 -4.47 -21.87 2.09
CA ALA A 120 -4.05 -20.67 2.81
C ALA A 120 -5.05 -20.27 3.91
N PHE A 121 -6.34 -20.26 3.57
CA PHE A 121 -7.41 -19.97 4.52
C PHE A 121 -7.44 -20.99 5.68
N GLU A 122 -7.39 -22.28 5.38
CA GLU A 122 -7.40 -23.36 6.39
C GLU A 122 -6.20 -23.27 7.35
N ARG A 123 -5.00 -22.93 6.85
CA ARG A 123 -3.82 -22.70 7.69
C ARG A 123 -3.98 -21.53 8.65
N LEU A 124 -4.63 -20.45 8.22
CA LEU A 124 -4.95 -19.32 9.11
C LEU A 124 -6.03 -19.70 10.14
N CYS A 125 -7.07 -20.43 9.72
CA CYS A 125 -8.11 -20.92 10.63
C CYS A 125 -7.55 -21.84 11.73
N ALA A 126 -6.49 -22.61 11.44
CA ALA A 126 -5.87 -23.48 12.43
C ALA A 126 -5.14 -22.70 13.55
N GLN A 127 -4.80 -21.43 13.33
CA GLN A 127 -3.97 -20.63 14.23
C GLN A 127 -4.73 -19.49 14.93
N ASN A 128 -5.96 -19.20 14.49
CA ASN A 128 -6.74 -18.04 14.91
C ASN A 128 -8.13 -18.43 15.38
N ASP A 129 -8.73 -17.58 16.21
CA ASP A 129 -10.10 -17.73 16.69
C ASP A 129 -11.08 -17.13 15.67
N LEU A 130 -10.70 -16.01 15.07
CA LEU A 130 -11.51 -15.25 14.11
C LEU A 130 -10.71 -14.96 12.83
N ILE A 131 -11.38 -15.04 11.68
CA ILE A 131 -10.85 -14.57 10.39
C ILE A 131 -11.71 -13.42 9.88
N VAL A 132 -11.08 -12.29 9.56
CA VAL A 132 -11.74 -11.15 8.93
C VAL A 132 -11.44 -11.17 7.43
N ILE A 133 -12.47 -11.47 6.64
CA ILE A 133 -12.35 -11.64 5.19
C ILE A 133 -12.76 -10.35 4.47
N GLU A 134 -11.93 -9.90 3.54
CA GLU A 134 -12.22 -8.78 2.65
C GLU A 134 -12.62 -9.29 1.26
N GLY A 135 -13.84 -9.01 0.81
CA GLY A 135 -14.26 -9.23 -0.58
C GLY A 135 -13.56 -8.31 -1.57
N ALA A 136 -13.77 -8.52 -2.87
CA ALA A 136 -13.20 -7.67 -3.93
C ALA A 136 -14.29 -7.11 -4.85
N GLY A 137 -14.14 -5.85 -5.27
CA GLY A 137 -15.12 -5.20 -6.15
C GLY A 137 -16.53 -5.20 -5.57
N SER A 138 -17.52 -5.37 -6.45
CA SER A 138 -18.92 -5.63 -6.09
C SER A 138 -19.12 -7.09 -5.73
N ALA A 139 -19.96 -7.37 -4.73
CA ALA A 139 -20.38 -8.71 -4.36
C ALA A 139 -21.22 -9.40 -5.45
N VAL A 140 -21.78 -8.61 -6.38
CA VAL A 140 -22.72 -9.05 -7.40
C VAL A 140 -22.23 -8.64 -8.78
N GLU A 141 -21.21 -9.35 -9.28
CA GLU A 141 -20.76 -9.25 -10.67
C GLU A 141 -21.34 -10.44 -11.45
N LEU A 142 -22.60 -10.31 -11.90
CA LEU A 142 -23.37 -11.43 -12.47
C LEU A 142 -22.66 -12.10 -13.66
N ASN A 143 -21.93 -11.31 -14.46
CA ASN A 143 -21.15 -11.78 -15.60
C ASN A 143 -19.85 -12.51 -15.21
N LEU A 144 -19.42 -12.42 -13.95
CA LEU A 144 -18.19 -13.06 -13.44
C LEU A 144 -18.48 -14.18 -12.43
N LYS A 145 -19.76 -14.45 -12.13
CA LYS A 145 -20.18 -15.35 -11.05
C LYS A 145 -19.61 -16.77 -11.19
N GLU A 146 -19.62 -17.34 -12.40
CA GLU A 146 -19.07 -18.67 -12.67
C GLU A 146 -17.56 -18.79 -12.35
N HIS A 147 -16.87 -17.65 -12.31
CA HIS A 147 -15.44 -17.57 -12.04
C HIS A 147 -15.16 -16.85 -10.72
N ASP A 148 -16.13 -16.73 -9.81
CA ASP A 148 -15.89 -16.08 -8.52
C ASP A 148 -14.92 -16.90 -7.66
N LEU A 149 -14.03 -16.20 -6.96
CA LEU A 149 -13.07 -16.73 -5.98
C LEU A 149 -12.94 -15.78 -4.77
N VAL A 150 -13.58 -14.61 -4.84
CA VAL A 150 -13.24 -13.45 -4.00
C VAL A 150 -14.44 -12.93 -3.22
N ASN A 151 -15.67 -13.27 -3.64
CA ASN A 151 -16.90 -12.83 -3.01
C ASN A 151 -17.71 -14.03 -2.48
N MET A 152 -18.83 -14.37 -3.10
CA MET A 152 -19.74 -15.41 -2.60
C MET A 152 -19.12 -16.81 -2.64
N ALA A 153 -18.31 -17.12 -3.64
CA ALA A 153 -17.57 -18.38 -3.67
C ALA A 153 -16.61 -18.51 -2.47
N MET A 154 -15.99 -17.40 -2.05
CA MET A 154 -15.13 -17.37 -0.86
C MET A 154 -15.97 -17.44 0.42
N ALA A 155 -17.09 -16.73 0.49
CA ALA A 155 -18.00 -16.77 1.63
C ALA A 155 -18.52 -18.18 1.89
N GLU A 156 -18.87 -18.91 0.82
CA GLU A 156 -19.28 -20.31 0.90
C GLU A 156 -18.13 -21.21 1.36
N MET A 157 -16.95 -21.08 0.74
CA MET A 157 -15.75 -21.83 1.12
C MET A 157 -15.38 -21.66 2.60
N ALA A 158 -15.50 -20.43 3.11
CA ALA A 158 -15.18 -20.09 4.49
C ALA A 158 -16.31 -20.37 5.49
N GLY A 159 -17.53 -20.68 5.01
CA GLY A 159 -18.73 -20.69 5.86
C GLY A 159 -18.98 -19.33 6.54
N ALA A 160 -18.58 -18.24 5.89
CA ALA A 160 -18.51 -16.92 6.51
C ALA A 160 -19.90 -16.29 6.70
N LYS A 161 -20.03 -15.53 7.80
CA LYS A 161 -21.12 -14.55 7.97
C LYS A 161 -20.72 -13.27 7.26
N CYS A 162 -21.60 -12.74 6.42
CA CYS A 162 -21.27 -11.65 5.52
C CYS A 162 -21.99 -10.35 5.89
N ILE A 163 -21.27 -9.23 5.82
CA ILE A 163 -21.85 -7.89 5.93
C ILE A 163 -21.67 -7.20 4.58
N LEU A 164 -22.77 -6.69 4.01
CA LEU A 164 -22.73 -5.92 2.77
C LEU A 164 -22.55 -4.42 3.08
N VAL A 165 -21.49 -3.84 2.52
CA VAL A 165 -21.10 -2.44 2.73
C VAL A 165 -21.50 -1.58 1.54
N GLY A 166 -22.18 -0.47 1.81
CA GLY A 166 -22.56 0.52 0.81
C GLY A 166 -21.90 1.87 1.07
N ASP A 167 -21.54 2.59 0.00
CA ASP A 167 -20.99 3.94 0.06
C ASP A 167 -22.10 4.98 -0.15
N ILE A 168 -22.40 5.77 0.87
CA ILE A 168 -23.43 6.82 0.76
C ILE A 168 -22.90 8.13 0.16
N ASP A 169 -21.58 8.37 0.18
CA ASP A 169 -20.96 9.59 -0.35
C ASP A 169 -21.17 9.70 -1.87
N ARG A 170 -21.20 8.55 -2.55
CA ARG A 170 -21.49 8.46 -3.99
C ARG A 170 -22.97 8.63 -4.35
N GLY A 171 -23.86 8.69 -3.36
CA GLY A 171 -25.31 8.70 -3.56
C GLY A 171 -25.88 7.33 -3.96
N GLY A 172 -27.20 7.22 -4.02
CA GLY A 172 -27.87 5.98 -4.48
C GLY A 172 -27.81 4.79 -3.51
N ILE A 173 -27.53 5.02 -2.22
CA ILE A 173 -27.29 3.98 -1.21
C ILE A 173 -28.37 2.90 -1.13
N PHE A 174 -29.65 3.27 -1.26
CA PHE A 174 -30.76 2.31 -1.24
C PHE A 174 -30.72 1.37 -2.44
N ALA A 175 -30.50 1.91 -3.65
CA ALA A 175 -30.40 1.11 -4.85
C ALA A 175 -29.16 0.21 -4.82
N ALA A 176 -28.04 0.73 -4.32
CA ALA A 176 -26.81 -0.04 -4.19
C ALA A 176 -26.97 -1.24 -3.24
N LEU A 177 -27.44 -1.01 -2.01
CA LEU A 177 -27.58 -2.08 -1.01
C LEU A 177 -28.74 -3.03 -1.33
N LEU A 178 -29.95 -2.50 -1.55
CA LEU A 178 -31.13 -3.34 -1.81
C LEU A 178 -31.05 -4.02 -3.17
N GLY A 179 -30.46 -3.37 -4.17
CA GLY A 179 -30.25 -3.96 -5.50
C GLY A 179 -29.22 -5.07 -5.44
N SER A 180 -28.08 -4.87 -4.79
CA SER A 180 -27.09 -5.94 -4.60
C SER A 180 -27.70 -7.10 -3.82
N PHE A 181 -28.40 -6.83 -2.72
CA PHE A 181 -29.03 -7.86 -1.90
C PHE A 181 -30.11 -8.66 -2.66
N SER A 182 -30.91 -8.02 -3.51
CA SER A 182 -31.97 -8.70 -4.26
C SER A 182 -31.44 -9.57 -5.41
N LEU A 183 -30.29 -9.22 -5.97
CA LEU A 183 -29.65 -9.96 -7.07
C LEU A 183 -28.89 -11.22 -6.62
N LEU A 184 -28.60 -11.35 -5.33
CA LEU A 184 -28.03 -12.58 -4.76
C LEU A 184 -29.03 -13.74 -4.85
N GLU A 185 -28.53 -14.97 -4.96
CA GLU A 185 -29.34 -16.19 -4.85
C GLU A 185 -29.80 -16.43 -3.40
N ALA A 186 -30.82 -17.25 -3.20
CA ALA A 186 -31.41 -17.49 -1.87
C ALA A 186 -30.35 -17.93 -0.84
N GLY A 187 -29.51 -18.91 -1.18
CA GLY A 187 -28.46 -19.40 -0.27
C GLY A 187 -27.34 -18.37 -0.03
N GLU A 188 -27.08 -17.46 -0.97
CA GLU A 188 -26.12 -16.37 -0.80
C GLU A 188 -26.69 -15.27 0.12
N ARG A 189 -27.98 -14.95 -0.03
CA ARG A 189 -28.68 -13.99 0.84
C ARG A 189 -28.69 -14.45 2.30
N ASP A 190 -28.85 -15.75 2.55
CA ASP A 190 -28.84 -16.32 3.91
C ASP A 190 -27.50 -16.11 4.65
N ARG A 191 -26.41 -15.86 3.91
CA ARG A 191 -25.09 -15.54 4.49
C ARG A 191 -24.97 -14.07 4.89
N ILE A 192 -25.77 -13.19 4.29
CA ILE A 192 -25.77 -11.77 4.62
C ILE A 192 -26.48 -11.56 5.95
N ILE A 193 -25.71 -11.29 7.00
CA ILE A 193 -26.25 -11.05 8.35
C ILE A 193 -26.67 -9.60 8.60
N GLY A 194 -26.34 -8.68 7.68
CA GLY A 194 -26.74 -7.28 7.76
C GLY A 194 -25.91 -6.36 6.87
N PHE A 195 -26.16 -5.06 7.01
CA PHE A 195 -25.54 -4.00 6.22
C PHE A 195 -24.71 -3.04 7.08
N ILE A 196 -23.72 -2.40 6.44
CA ILE A 196 -23.08 -1.19 6.95
C ILE A 196 -23.21 -0.10 5.88
N VAL A 197 -23.70 1.06 6.29
CA VAL A 197 -23.67 2.28 5.47
C VAL A 197 -22.38 3.00 5.83
N ASN A 198 -21.51 3.27 4.85
CA ASN A 198 -20.20 3.84 5.08
C ASN A 198 -20.07 5.21 4.40
N LYS A 199 -19.08 6.00 4.86
CA LYS A 199 -18.73 7.33 4.33
C LYS A 199 -19.85 8.38 4.48
N PHE A 200 -20.62 8.33 5.56
CA PHE A 200 -21.68 9.32 5.82
C PHE A 200 -21.10 10.71 6.14
N ARG A 201 -21.46 11.75 5.39
CA ARG A 201 -21.06 13.13 5.69
C ARG A 201 -22.09 13.82 6.59
N GLY A 202 -21.61 14.39 7.70
CA GLY A 202 -22.45 15.05 8.70
C GLY A 202 -22.79 14.13 9.87
N ASP A 203 -23.87 14.43 10.58
CA ASP A 203 -24.32 13.66 11.75
C ASP A 203 -25.06 12.38 11.31
N PRO A 204 -24.53 11.17 11.61
CA PRO A 204 -25.15 9.91 11.20
C PRO A 204 -26.59 9.71 11.69
N ARG A 205 -27.00 10.38 12.77
CA ARG A 205 -28.38 10.33 13.31
C ARG A 205 -29.41 10.85 12.32
N LEU A 206 -29.00 11.70 11.37
CA LEU A 206 -29.87 12.21 10.33
C LEU A 206 -30.29 11.12 9.31
N PHE A 207 -29.69 9.92 9.36
CA PHE A 207 -30.00 8.82 8.47
C PHE A 207 -30.83 7.70 9.14
N GLU A 208 -31.39 7.91 10.33
CA GLU A 208 -32.20 6.92 11.05
C GLU A 208 -33.39 6.39 10.23
N ASP A 209 -34.12 7.27 9.54
CA ASP A 209 -35.22 6.86 8.64
C ASP A 209 -34.71 5.98 7.48
N GLY A 210 -33.53 6.30 6.95
CA GLY A 210 -32.87 5.52 5.91
C GLY A 210 -32.51 4.11 6.40
N VAL A 211 -32.03 4.01 7.64
CA VAL A 211 -31.79 2.71 8.29
C VAL A 211 -33.08 1.90 8.38
N GLN A 212 -34.19 2.50 8.83
CA GLN A 212 -35.48 1.80 8.91
C GLN A 212 -35.99 1.31 7.55
N ILE A 213 -35.83 2.12 6.50
CA ILE A 213 -36.20 1.74 5.12
C ILE A 213 -35.36 0.55 4.65
N LEU A 214 -34.05 0.55 4.88
CA LEU A 214 -33.17 -0.56 4.50
C LEU A 214 -33.57 -1.84 5.22
N GLN A 215 -33.80 -1.78 6.53
CA GLN A 215 -34.16 -2.95 7.32
C GLN A 215 -35.53 -3.51 6.94
N SER A 216 -36.55 -2.65 6.78
CA SER A 216 -37.90 -3.08 6.41
C SER A 216 -37.97 -3.74 5.03
N ARG A 217 -37.17 -3.29 4.06
CA ARG A 217 -37.16 -3.85 2.69
C ARG A 217 -36.28 -5.07 2.53
N SER A 218 -35.20 -5.19 3.29
CA SER A 218 -34.25 -6.31 3.17
C SER A 218 -34.51 -7.44 4.16
N GLY A 219 -35.15 -7.16 5.30
CA GLY A 219 -35.33 -8.12 6.39
C GLY A 219 -34.07 -8.38 7.22
N VAL A 220 -32.94 -7.73 6.91
CA VAL A 220 -31.68 -7.84 7.67
C VAL A 220 -31.36 -6.52 8.39
N PRO A 221 -30.63 -6.56 9.52
CA PRO A 221 -30.29 -5.35 10.26
C PRO A 221 -29.29 -4.47 9.50
N VAL A 222 -29.30 -3.17 9.80
CA VAL A 222 -28.18 -2.27 9.51
C VAL A 222 -27.39 -2.14 10.80
N PHE A 223 -26.17 -2.66 10.82
CA PHE A 223 -25.34 -2.66 12.03
C PHE A 223 -24.79 -1.28 12.37
N GLY A 224 -24.70 -0.37 11.39
CA GLY A 224 -24.18 0.96 11.64
C GLY A 224 -24.13 1.87 10.43
N VAL A 225 -24.00 3.16 10.72
CA VAL A 225 -23.74 4.24 9.76
C VAL A 225 -22.41 4.89 10.12
N VAL A 226 -21.36 4.50 9.41
CA VAL A 226 -20.00 4.96 9.68
C VAL A 226 -19.78 6.32 9.02
N PRO A 227 -19.38 7.35 9.79
CA PRO A 227 -19.13 8.68 9.25
C PRO A 227 -17.89 8.69 8.36
N TYR A 228 -17.90 9.58 7.37
CA TYR A 228 -16.71 9.97 6.66
C TYR A 228 -15.73 10.64 7.63
N PHE A 229 -14.46 10.25 7.56
CA PHE A 229 -13.40 10.77 8.42
C PHE A 229 -12.23 11.26 7.57
N GLU A 230 -11.56 12.30 8.07
CA GLU A 230 -10.36 12.89 7.45
C GLU A 230 -9.16 12.87 8.40
N ASN A 231 -9.38 12.53 9.67
CA ASN A 231 -8.41 12.63 10.75
C ASN A 231 -7.83 11.26 11.17
N ILE A 232 -8.09 10.21 10.39
CA ILE A 232 -7.52 8.88 10.57
C ILE A 232 -6.78 8.55 9.28
N SER A 233 -5.48 8.34 9.40
CA SER A 233 -4.61 8.04 8.25
C SER A 233 -4.26 6.55 8.25
N LEU A 234 -4.51 5.87 7.14
CA LEU A 234 -4.09 4.50 6.91
C LEU A 234 -3.25 4.46 5.63
N PRO A 235 -2.21 3.61 5.54
CA PRO A 235 -1.50 3.39 4.29
C PRO A 235 -2.48 2.96 3.19
N GLU A 236 -2.48 3.68 2.07
CA GLU A 236 -3.38 3.45 0.94
C GLU A 236 -2.66 2.66 -0.18
N GLU A 237 -3.43 1.93 -0.99
CA GLU A 237 -2.86 1.05 -2.02
C GLU A 237 -3.29 1.35 -3.46
N ASP A 238 -4.31 2.18 -3.67
CA ASP A 238 -4.90 2.43 -4.98
C ASP A 238 -4.52 3.80 -5.58
N SER A 239 -4.89 4.02 -6.84
CA SER A 239 -4.62 5.28 -7.55
C SER A 239 -5.64 6.38 -7.24
N VAL A 240 -6.80 6.04 -6.66
CA VAL A 240 -7.84 6.99 -6.24
C VAL A 240 -7.37 7.77 -5.03
N ALA A 241 -6.77 7.08 -4.06
CA ALA A 241 -5.98 7.62 -2.96
C ALA A 241 -4.96 8.66 -3.44
N LEU A 242 -4.11 8.29 -4.39
CA LEU A 242 -3.11 9.20 -4.96
C LEU A 242 -3.75 10.44 -5.61
N GLY A 243 -4.86 10.27 -6.35
CA GLY A 243 -5.61 11.39 -6.93
C GLY A 243 -6.15 12.36 -5.87
N ARG A 244 -6.65 11.86 -4.73
CA ARG A 244 -7.11 12.68 -3.60
C ARG A 244 -5.94 13.44 -2.95
N ARG A 245 -4.77 12.80 -2.78
CA ARG A 245 -3.56 13.45 -2.24
C ARG A 245 -3.16 14.67 -3.07
N MET A 246 -3.26 14.58 -4.40
CA MET A 246 -2.97 15.71 -5.30
C MET A 246 -3.96 16.87 -5.15
N ALA A 247 -5.25 16.57 -4.94
CA ALA A 247 -6.27 17.61 -4.80
C ALA A 247 -6.13 18.41 -3.50
N ASN A 248 -5.56 17.80 -2.46
CA ASN A 248 -5.46 18.39 -1.11
C ASN A 248 -4.13 19.14 -0.84
N ALA A 249 -3.22 19.23 -1.81
CA ALA A 249 -1.83 19.71 -1.67
C ALA A 249 -1.67 21.21 -1.33
N HIS A 250 -2.69 21.91 -0.82
CA HIS A 250 -2.71 23.37 -0.68
C HIS A 250 -3.12 23.91 0.69
N THR A 251 -3.32 23.09 1.73
CA THR A 251 -4.07 23.56 2.91
C THR A 251 -3.28 23.74 4.22
N LYS A 252 -2.00 23.37 4.33
CA LYS A 252 -1.23 23.59 5.59
C LYS A 252 0.26 23.89 5.35
N THR A 253 0.59 25.13 4.96
CA THR A 253 1.98 25.60 5.00
C THR A 253 2.27 26.21 6.37
N ALA A 254 2.93 25.47 7.26
CA ALA A 254 3.57 26.10 8.41
C ALA A 254 4.72 27.00 7.91
N PRO A 255 4.88 28.23 8.42
CA PRO A 255 6.06 29.03 8.12
C PRO A 255 7.29 28.22 8.57
N CYS A 256 8.24 28.01 7.64
CA CYS A 256 9.46 27.19 7.80
C CYS A 256 9.34 25.66 7.57
N ALA A 257 8.23 25.13 7.06
CA ALA A 257 8.16 23.72 6.68
C ALA A 257 9.16 23.37 5.55
N ILE A 258 9.75 22.17 5.63
CA ILE A 258 10.54 21.57 4.54
C ILE A 258 9.56 21.11 3.45
N ARG A 259 9.77 21.54 2.22
CA ARG A 259 8.91 21.19 1.09
C ARG A 259 9.54 20.03 0.33
N ILE A 260 8.88 18.89 0.31
CA ILE A 260 9.34 17.69 -0.39
C ILE A 260 8.40 17.41 -1.56
N GLY A 261 8.93 17.34 -2.77
CA GLY A 261 8.19 16.97 -3.96
C GLY A 261 8.30 15.47 -4.25
N ILE A 262 7.19 14.76 -4.41
CA ILE A 262 7.17 13.39 -4.93
C ILE A 262 6.78 13.44 -6.41
N VAL A 263 7.65 12.93 -7.29
CA VAL A 263 7.34 12.86 -8.72
C VAL A 263 6.19 11.87 -8.95
N ARG A 264 5.10 12.32 -9.56
CA ARG A 264 4.00 11.44 -9.96
C ARG A 264 4.35 10.70 -11.25
N LEU A 265 4.60 9.41 -11.12
CA LEU A 265 4.84 8.52 -12.25
C LEU A 265 3.54 7.84 -12.72
N PRO A 266 3.35 7.60 -14.03
CA PRO A 266 2.22 6.81 -14.54
C PRO A 266 2.06 5.43 -13.88
N PHE A 267 3.16 4.71 -13.66
CA PHE A 267 3.21 3.39 -13.02
C PHE A 267 3.83 3.44 -11.62
N ILE A 268 3.60 4.55 -10.91
CA ILE A 268 4.04 4.72 -9.53
C ILE A 268 3.63 3.53 -8.66
N SER A 269 4.58 3.03 -7.89
CA SER A 269 4.40 1.93 -6.96
C SER A 269 5.10 2.26 -5.65
N ASN A 270 4.64 1.65 -4.57
CA ASN A 270 5.21 1.80 -3.24
C ASN A 270 5.30 3.27 -2.79
N TYR A 271 4.38 4.13 -3.24
CA TYR A 271 4.33 5.55 -2.82
C TYR A 271 4.13 5.73 -1.31
N THR A 272 3.79 4.64 -0.61
CA THR A 272 3.73 4.54 0.84
C THR A 272 5.07 4.78 1.54
N ASP A 273 6.20 4.73 0.82
CA ASP A 273 7.50 5.17 1.35
C ASP A 273 7.50 6.64 1.80
N ALA A 274 6.55 7.44 1.30
CA ALA A 274 6.36 8.83 1.70
C ALA A 274 5.32 9.03 2.81
N ASP A 275 4.60 7.98 3.25
CA ASP A 275 3.62 8.07 4.34
C ASP A 275 4.21 8.65 5.65
N PRO A 276 5.47 8.34 6.04
CA PRO A 276 6.10 8.99 7.20
C PRO A 276 6.20 10.51 7.08
N PHE A 277 6.30 11.04 5.85
CA PHE A 277 6.40 12.48 5.62
C PHE A 277 5.05 13.18 5.64
N GLU A 278 4.00 12.54 5.12
CA GLU A 278 2.63 13.10 5.09
C GLU A 278 2.10 13.45 6.47
N ASN A 279 2.55 12.70 7.47
CA ASN A 279 2.07 12.80 8.84
C ASN A 279 3.04 13.54 9.76
N ASP A 280 4.13 14.07 9.20
CA ASP A 280 5.11 14.89 9.93
C ASP A 280 4.78 16.39 9.77
N PRO A 281 4.45 17.10 10.86
CA PRO A 281 4.04 18.51 10.78
C PRO A 281 5.16 19.46 10.31
N ARG A 282 6.42 18.99 10.23
CA ARG A 282 7.55 19.78 9.74
C ARG A 282 7.63 19.81 8.21
N ILE A 283 6.81 19.02 7.52
CA ILE A 283 6.94 18.75 6.08
C ILE A 283 5.69 19.21 5.34
N ASP A 284 5.91 19.88 4.22
CA ASP A 284 4.92 20.14 3.17
C ASP A 284 5.21 19.16 2.01
N LEU A 285 4.52 18.03 2.02
CA LEU A 285 4.67 17.00 0.99
C LEU A 285 3.73 17.27 -0.19
N VAL A 286 4.28 17.29 -1.39
CA VAL A 286 3.50 17.57 -2.62
C VAL A 286 3.79 16.51 -3.67
N TYR A 287 2.76 15.78 -4.10
CA TYR A 287 2.82 14.98 -5.32
C TYR A 287 2.63 15.89 -6.53
N PHE A 288 3.58 15.88 -7.47
CA PHE A 288 3.60 16.80 -8.60
C PHE A 288 3.90 16.10 -9.93
N ASP A 289 3.30 16.59 -11.01
CA ASP A 289 3.51 16.13 -12.38
C ASP A 289 3.92 17.25 -13.36
N ARG A 290 3.91 18.51 -12.91
CA ARG A 290 4.30 19.66 -13.74
C ARG A 290 5.77 20.03 -13.49
N PRO A 291 6.65 19.97 -14.50
CA PRO A 291 8.08 20.23 -14.33
C PRO A 291 8.40 21.59 -13.71
N ALA A 292 7.62 22.63 -14.02
CA ALA A 292 7.83 23.98 -13.51
C ALA A 292 7.68 24.11 -11.98
N GLN A 293 7.00 23.17 -11.31
CA GLN A 293 6.82 23.20 -9.85
C GLN A 293 8.10 22.81 -9.09
N ILE A 294 9.05 22.15 -9.76
CA ILE A 294 10.18 21.47 -9.10
C ILE A 294 11.06 22.40 -8.26
N PHE A 295 11.25 23.64 -8.72
CA PHE A 295 12.10 24.64 -8.05
C PHE A 295 11.47 25.22 -6.78
N GLY A 296 10.22 24.84 -6.46
CA GLY A 296 9.55 25.21 -5.23
C GLY A 296 9.82 24.25 -4.06
N PHE A 297 10.61 23.18 -4.28
CA PHE A 297 10.90 22.14 -3.30
C PHE A 297 12.35 22.23 -2.77
N ASP A 298 12.55 21.76 -1.55
CA ASP A 298 13.87 21.61 -0.92
C ASP A 298 14.53 20.27 -1.29
N ALA A 299 13.70 19.24 -1.47
CA ALA A 299 14.10 17.93 -1.96
C ALA A 299 13.01 17.35 -2.87
N VAL A 300 13.44 16.51 -3.82
CA VAL A 300 12.55 15.81 -4.74
C VAL A 300 12.83 14.32 -4.68
N ILE A 301 11.78 13.51 -4.53
CA ILE A 301 11.87 12.05 -4.50
C ILE A 301 11.24 11.50 -5.77
N ILE A 302 11.98 10.64 -6.46
CA ILE A 302 11.51 9.79 -7.55
C ILE A 302 11.12 8.45 -6.91
N PRO A 303 9.82 8.14 -6.80
CA PRO A 303 9.35 6.95 -6.09
C PRO A 303 9.61 5.67 -6.89
N GLY A 304 9.26 4.52 -6.30
CA GLY A 304 9.26 3.24 -7.00
C GLY A 304 8.35 3.24 -8.23
N SER A 305 8.70 2.43 -9.23
CA SER A 305 7.91 2.22 -10.44
C SER A 305 7.76 0.73 -10.70
N LYS A 306 6.57 0.30 -11.16
CA LYS A 306 6.39 -1.05 -11.68
C LYS A 306 6.92 -1.20 -13.11
N ASN A 307 6.97 -0.11 -13.88
CA ASN A 307 7.40 -0.10 -15.27
C ASN A 307 8.40 1.04 -15.46
N THR A 308 9.64 0.81 -15.05
CA THR A 308 10.66 1.86 -14.91
C THR A 308 10.97 2.54 -16.24
N ILE A 309 11.07 1.77 -17.32
CA ILE A 309 11.41 2.31 -18.64
C ILE A 309 10.28 3.17 -19.22
N GLU A 310 9.02 2.76 -19.05
CA GLU A 310 7.86 3.53 -19.52
C GLU A 310 7.70 4.84 -18.75
N ASP A 311 7.89 4.80 -17.42
CA ASP A 311 7.83 5.99 -16.58
C ASP A 311 8.96 6.98 -16.93
N LEU A 312 10.18 6.48 -17.17
CA LEU A 312 11.30 7.31 -17.61
C LEU A 312 11.05 7.92 -19.00
N ALA A 313 10.47 7.14 -19.93
CA ALA A 313 10.06 7.66 -21.25
C ALA A 313 9.00 8.77 -21.13
N ALA A 314 8.01 8.59 -20.25
CA ALA A 314 7.00 9.59 -19.96
C ALA A 314 7.59 10.87 -19.34
N MET A 315 8.51 10.74 -18.38
CA MET A 315 9.23 11.85 -17.75
C MET A 315 10.10 12.63 -18.75
N ARG A 316 10.70 11.95 -19.73
CA ARG A 316 11.42 12.62 -20.82
C ARG A 316 10.46 13.36 -21.74
N LYS A 317 9.37 12.72 -22.13
CA LYS A 317 8.35 13.29 -23.03
C LYS A 317 7.71 14.56 -22.47
N ASN A 318 7.45 14.62 -21.16
CA ASN A 318 6.81 15.77 -20.52
C ASN A 318 7.81 16.82 -19.98
N GLY A 319 9.12 16.62 -20.12
CA GLY A 319 10.17 17.54 -19.67
C GLY A 319 10.53 17.44 -18.18
N MET A 320 9.96 16.50 -17.42
CA MET A 320 10.30 16.29 -16.01
C MET A 320 11.75 15.83 -15.81
N ALA A 321 12.27 15.00 -16.72
CA ALA A 321 13.66 14.55 -16.68
C ALA A 321 14.65 15.72 -16.73
N ASP A 322 14.43 16.67 -17.64
CA ASP A 322 15.29 17.85 -17.79
C ASP A 322 15.16 18.79 -16.57
N ALA A 323 13.96 18.92 -16.03
CA ALA A 323 13.70 19.72 -14.83
C ALA A 323 14.40 19.15 -13.59
N LEU A 324 14.41 17.83 -13.40
CA LEU A 324 15.17 17.16 -12.34
C LEU A 324 16.67 17.43 -12.44
N CYS A 325 17.23 17.31 -13.65
CA CYS A 325 18.64 17.59 -13.90
C CYS A 325 18.97 19.08 -13.65
N ALA A 326 18.08 20.01 -14.03
CA ALA A 326 18.24 21.43 -13.77
C ALA A 326 18.13 21.77 -12.27
N PHE A 327 17.17 21.15 -11.58
CA PHE A 327 16.98 21.29 -10.13
C PHE A 327 18.23 20.82 -9.37
N HIS A 328 18.75 19.64 -9.68
CA HIS A 328 20.00 19.14 -9.12
C HIS A 328 21.18 20.10 -9.37
N LYS A 329 21.34 20.60 -10.61
CA LYS A 329 22.39 21.57 -10.96
C LYS A 329 22.27 22.89 -10.20
N SER A 330 21.05 23.31 -9.83
CA SER A 330 20.82 24.48 -8.96
C SER A 330 21.08 24.21 -7.47
N GLY A 331 21.52 23.00 -7.10
CA GLY A 331 21.79 22.59 -5.73
C GLY A 331 20.62 21.87 -5.05
N GLY A 332 19.57 21.51 -5.77
CA GLY A 332 18.45 20.73 -5.22
C GLY A 332 18.84 19.30 -4.85
N THR A 333 18.17 18.73 -3.84
CA THR A 333 18.41 17.34 -3.42
C THR A 333 17.44 16.39 -4.15
N VAL A 334 17.96 15.37 -4.83
CA VAL A 334 17.18 14.35 -5.56
C VAL A 334 17.41 12.98 -4.95
N VAL A 335 16.31 12.31 -4.58
CA VAL A 335 16.33 10.97 -4.00
C VAL A 335 15.60 9.99 -4.93
N GLY A 336 16.19 8.84 -5.20
CA GLY A 336 15.54 7.76 -5.96
C GLY A 336 15.25 6.56 -5.08
N LEU A 337 14.03 6.01 -5.18
CA LEU A 337 13.64 4.77 -4.50
C LEU A 337 13.33 3.70 -5.54
N CYS A 338 14.00 2.54 -5.46
CA CYS A 338 13.79 1.39 -6.34
C CYS A 338 13.77 1.76 -7.83
N GLY A 339 12.63 1.73 -8.53
CA GLY A 339 12.53 2.19 -9.93
C GLY A 339 13.03 3.63 -10.12
N GLY A 340 12.74 4.53 -9.18
CA GLY A 340 13.29 5.89 -9.19
C GLY A 340 14.80 5.95 -9.00
N TYR A 341 15.37 5.05 -8.19
CA TYR A 341 16.82 4.86 -8.08
C TYR A 341 17.39 4.43 -9.43
N GLN A 342 16.82 3.41 -10.07
CA GLN A 342 17.25 2.93 -11.39
C GLN A 342 17.25 4.04 -12.45
N MET A 343 16.22 4.89 -12.47
CA MET A 343 16.10 6.02 -13.39
C MET A 343 17.22 7.05 -13.21
N MET A 344 17.81 7.19 -12.02
CA MET A 344 18.90 8.14 -11.77
C MET A 344 20.20 7.77 -12.47
N GLY A 345 20.36 6.51 -12.89
CA GLY A 345 21.55 6.02 -13.59
C GLY A 345 21.78 6.67 -14.96
N SER A 346 22.87 6.29 -15.64
CA SER A 346 23.16 6.72 -17.01
C SER A 346 22.29 5.99 -18.04
N ILE A 347 21.90 4.75 -17.76
CA ILE A 347 21.12 3.90 -18.67
C ILE A 347 20.30 2.86 -17.90
N VAL A 348 19.12 2.54 -18.42
CA VAL A 348 18.29 1.41 -17.99
C VAL A 348 18.07 0.48 -19.19
N ARG A 349 18.37 -0.81 -19.00
CA ARG A 349 18.28 -1.87 -20.02
C ARG A 349 17.26 -2.92 -19.61
N ASP A 350 16.44 -3.35 -20.55
CA ASP A 350 15.52 -4.48 -20.44
C ASP A 350 15.62 -5.38 -21.69
N PRO A 351 16.77 -6.05 -21.90
CA PRO A 351 17.03 -6.82 -23.12
C PRO A 351 16.13 -8.06 -23.27
N LEU A 352 15.40 -8.42 -22.21
CA LEU A 352 14.50 -9.58 -22.17
C LEU A 352 13.02 -9.17 -22.19
N GLY A 353 12.72 -7.88 -22.26
CA GLY A 353 11.35 -7.36 -22.30
C GLY A 353 10.52 -7.72 -21.07
N ILE A 354 11.12 -7.65 -19.88
CA ILE A 354 10.51 -8.02 -18.60
C ILE A 354 9.42 -7.01 -18.17
N GLU A 355 9.67 -5.71 -18.34
CA GLU A 355 8.75 -4.63 -17.96
C GLU A 355 8.21 -3.84 -19.14
N SER A 356 9.00 -3.68 -20.20
CA SER A 356 8.65 -2.87 -21.38
C SER A 356 9.08 -3.54 -22.67
N SER A 357 8.50 -3.11 -23.79
CA SER A 357 8.97 -3.43 -25.14
C SER A 357 10.16 -2.56 -25.58
N ILE A 358 10.61 -1.62 -24.73
CA ILE A 358 11.75 -0.75 -25.00
C ILE A 358 12.99 -1.39 -24.37
N ASP A 359 13.92 -1.87 -25.22
CA ASP A 359 15.11 -2.60 -24.76
C ASP A 359 16.08 -1.74 -23.94
N VAL A 360 16.22 -0.46 -24.28
CA VAL A 360 17.21 0.44 -23.68
C VAL A 360 16.72 1.88 -23.70
N ILE A 361 16.90 2.59 -22.57
CA ILE A 361 16.62 4.03 -22.48
C ILE A 361 17.74 4.76 -21.70
N PRO A 362 18.16 5.96 -22.14
CA PRO A 362 19.06 6.79 -21.35
C PRO A 362 18.41 7.21 -20.02
N GLY A 363 19.08 6.97 -18.91
CA GLY A 363 18.68 7.43 -17.57
C GLY A 363 18.96 8.92 -17.36
N LEU A 364 18.68 9.44 -16.16
CA LEU A 364 18.85 10.86 -15.83
C LEU A 364 20.33 11.28 -15.76
N GLY A 365 21.25 10.34 -15.52
CA GLY A 365 22.67 10.61 -15.36
C GLY A 365 23.02 11.37 -14.07
N LEU A 366 22.17 11.24 -13.05
CA LEU A 366 22.40 11.78 -11.70
C LEU A 366 23.27 10.87 -10.85
N LEU A 367 23.31 9.57 -11.16
CA LEU A 367 24.21 8.60 -10.56
C LEU A 367 24.97 7.91 -11.70
N ASP A 368 26.27 7.71 -11.50
CA ASP A 368 27.17 7.06 -12.45
C ASP A 368 27.04 5.53 -12.35
N MET A 369 25.83 5.05 -12.59
CA MET A 369 25.50 3.63 -12.57
C MET A 369 24.67 3.24 -13.78
N GLU A 370 24.71 1.96 -14.11
CA GLU A 370 23.88 1.36 -15.14
C GLU A 370 22.94 0.34 -14.50
N THR A 371 21.70 0.28 -14.96
CA THR A 371 20.71 -0.70 -14.50
C THR A 371 20.34 -1.66 -15.62
N GLU A 372 20.30 -2.95 -15.31
CA GLU A 372 19.75 -3.99 -16.18
C GLU A 372 18.63 -4.75 -15.48
N MET A 373 17.51 -4.97 -16.17
CA MET A 373 16.36 -5.74 -15.71
C MET A 373 16.60 -7.24 -15.87
N TYR A 374 16.26 -7.99 -14.82
CA TYR A 374 16.37 -9.45 -14.82
C TYR A 374 15.02 -10.13 -14.58
N PRO A 375 14.82 -11.37 -15.08
CA PRO A 375 13.57 -12.11 -14.86
C PRO A 375 13.31 -12.45 -13.39
N GLU A 376 14.39 -12.64 -12.63
CA GLU A 376 14.31 -13.00 -11.21
C GLU A 376 14.10 -11.76 -10.36
N LYS A 377 12.95 -11.71 -9.70
CA LYS A 377 12.61 -10.66 -8.74
C LYS A 377 13.31 -10.92 -7.41
N ILE A 378 14.02 -9.91 -6.92
CA ILE A 378 14.54 -9.88 -5.56
C ILE A 378 13.41 -9.43 -4.64
N THR A 379 13.10 -10.26 -3.63
CA THR A 379 12.10 -9.98 -2.59
C THR A 379 12.63 -10.40 -1.23
N SER A 380 13.07 -9.44 -0.41
CA SER A 380 13.64 -9.76 0.90
C SER A 380 13.42 -8.68 1.95
N GLN A 381 13.17 -9.10 3.20
CA GLN A 381 13.36 -8.24 4.36
C GLN A 381 14.86 -8.02 4.60
N VAL A 382 15.24 -6.79 4.91
CA VAL A 382 16.64 -6.41 5.10
C VAL A 382 16.86 -5.60 6.38
N GLU A 383 18.00 -5.86 7.02
CA GLU A 383 18.58 -4.96 8.03
C GLU A 383 19.86 -4.37 7.45
N ALA A 384 19.99 -3.06 7.51
CA ALA A 384 21.11 -2.33 6.94
C ALA A 384 21.73 -1.37 7.95
N SER A 385 23.04 -1.18 7.83
CA SER A 385 23.75 -0.13 8.54
C SER A 385 24.18 0.95 7.56
N VAL A 386 24.27 2.18 8.06
CA VAL A 386 24.70 3.28 7.22
C VAL A 386 26.22 3.32 7.10
N ILE A 387 26.73 3.48 5.87
CA ILE A 387 28.17 3.60 5.60
C ILE A 387 28.58 5.06 5.84
N SER A 388 29.20 5.32 6.99
CA SER A 388 29.47 6.68 7.51
C SER A 388 30.31 7.57 6.60
N GLU A 389 31.14 6.99 5.73
CA GLU A 389 32.02 7.73 4.81
C GLU A 389 31.31 8.21 3.54
N SER A 390 30.04 7.82 3.35
CA SER A 390 29.27 8.06 2.11
C SER A 390 27.95 8.79 2.36
N LEU A 391 27.63 9.10 3.62
CA LEU A 391 26.43 9.84 3.96
C LEU A 391 26.54 11.32 3.57
N PRO A 392 25.44 11.94 3.09
CA PRO A 392 25.33 13.39 2.96
C PRO A 392 25.31 14.15 4.31
N PHE A 393 25.21 13.43 5.44
CA PHE A 393 24.93 13.96 6.78
C PHE A 393 25.66 13.17 7.91
N PRO A 394 25.89 13.77 9.09
CA PRO A 394 26.70 13.14 10.16
C PRO A 394 26.03 11.87 10.69
N GLY A 395 26.65 10.71 10.43
CA GLY A 395 26.10 9.40 10.74
C GLY A 395 26.00 9.10 12.23
N ARG A 396 24.81 8.68 12.69
CA ARG A 396 24.67 7.82 13.86
C ARG A 396 24.65 6.36 13.40
N ARG A 397 25.31 5.48 14.16
CA ARG A 397 25.19 4.03 13.94
C ARG A 397 23.81 3.59 14.39
N GLU A 398 22.85 3.65 13.47
CA GLU A 398 21.52 3.08 13.62
C GLU A 398 21.41 1.83 12.72
N MET A 399 20.74 0.79 13.23
CA MET A 399 20.32 -0.32 12.41
C MET A 399 19.01 0.06 11.74
N LEU A 400 19.01 0.07 10.41
CA LEU A 400 17.85 0.37 9.60
C LEU A 400 17.13 -0.94 9.26
N SER A 401 15.81 -0.87 9.23
CA SER A 401 14.95 -1.95 8.72
C SER A 401 14.23 -1.50 7.44
N GLY A 402 14.03 -2.43 6.53
CA GLY A 402 13.30 -2.18 5.29
C GLY A 402 13.17 -3.47 4.47
N TYR A 403 12.83 -3.32 3.19
CA TYR A 403 12.72 -4.46 2.29
C TYR A 403 13.08 -4.12 0.86
N GLU A 404 13.55 -5.12 0.13
CA GLU A 404 13.85 -5.04 -1.29
C GLU A 404 12.72 -5.69 -2.10
N ILE A 405 12.27 -5.01 -3.16
CA ILE A 405 11.33 -5.56 -4.15
C ILE A 405 11.65 -5.01 -5.54
N HIS A 406 12.57 -5.66 -6.26
CA HIS A 406 13.03 -5.15 -7.55
C HIS A 406 13.51 -6.26 -8.50
N MET A 407 13.45 -5.97 -9.79
CA MET A 407 13.99 -6.81 -10.87
C MET A 407 15.29 -6.26 -11.45
N GLY A 408 15.46 -4.93 -11.39
CA GLY A 408 16.66 -4.27 -11.88
C GLY A 408 17.83 -4.46 -10.92
N ARG A 409 19.03 -4.57 -11.48
CA ARG A 409 20.30 -4.61 -10.74
C ARG A 409 21.15 -3.46 -11.24
N SER A 410 21.60 -2.62 -10.30
CA SER A 410 22.37 -1.41 -10.62
C SER A 410 23.83 -1.61 -10.27
N ILE A 411 24.72 -1.27 -11.20
CA ILE A 411 26.17 -1.42 -11.05
C ILE A 411 26.79 -0.02 -11.13
N SER A 412 27.52 0.37 -10.08
CA SER A 412 28.31 1.61 -10.10
C SER A 412 29.43 1.53 -11.14
N ARG A 413 29.64 2.62 -11.87
CA ARG A 413 30.64 2.79 -12.93
C ARG A 413 31.59 3.96 -12.67
N GLY A 414 31.46 4.65 -11.53
CA GLY A 414 32.26 5.83 -11.24
C GLY A 414 32.52 6.06 -9.76
N GLU A 415 32.41 7.32 -9.35
CA GLU A 415 32.75 7.86 -8.05
C GLU A 415 31.61 7.77 -7.03
N ALA A 416 30.35 7.52 -7.43
CA ALA A 416 29.29 7.33 -6.45
C ALA A 416 29.57 6.12 -5.56
N LYS A 417 29.38 6.33 -4.25
CA LYS A 417 29.69 5.35 -3.22
C LYS A 417 28.43 4.72 -2.65
N ALA A 418 28.59 3.48 -2.18
CA ALA A 418 27.55 2.76 -1.47
C ALA A 418 27.07 3.53 -0.24
N LEU A 419 25.75 3.63 -0.05
CA LEU A 419 25.16 4.31 1.10
C LEU A 419 24.93 3.38 2.28
N PHE A 420 24.51 2.17 1.99
CA PHE A 420 24.06 1.20 2.98
C PHE A 420 24.86 -0.09 2.85
N ARG A 421 25.19 -0.68 3.99
CA ARG A 421 25.67 -2.06 4.07
C ARG A 421 24.55 -2.90 4.65
N ILE A 422 23.93 -3.74 3.82
CA ILE A 422 22.97 -4.75 4.23
C ILE A 422 23.74 -5.82 5.01
N VAL A 423 23.37 -6.00 6.27
CA VAL A 423 24.01 -6.96 7.19
C VAL A 423 23.14 -8.19 7.42
N ARG A 424 21.83 -8.10 7.17
CA ARG A 424 20.93 -9.24 7.14
C ARG A 424 19.94 -9.17 5.99
N ARG A 425 19.64 -10.35 5.43
CA ARG A 425 18.65 -10.56 4.37
C ARG A 425 17.89 -11.84 4.66
N GLU A 426 16.55 -11.74 4.77
CA GLU A 426 15.68 -12.86 5.20
C GLU A 426 16.15 -13.51 6.51
N GLY A 427 16.60 -12.70 7.47
CA GLY A 427 17.11 -13.15 8.77
C GLY A 427 18.51 -13.80 8.73
N LYS A 428 19.14 -13.92 7.56
CA LYS A 428 20.50 -14.47 7.40
C LYS A 428 21.54 -13.37 7.34
N ALA A 429 22.69 -13.56 7.96
CA ALA A 429 23.81 -12.63 7.87
C ALA A 429 24.36 -12.57 6.43
N VAL A 430 24.55 -11.37 5.92
CA VAL A 430 25.13 -11.07 4.61
C VAL A 430 26.06 -9.86 4.72
N ASP A 431 26.89 -9.63 3.70
CA ASP A 431 27.65 -8.40 3.55
C ASP A 431 27.46 -7.93 2.11
N MET A 432 26.49 -7.03 1.92
CA MET A 432 26.14 -6.50 0.61
C MET A 432 26.02 -4.98 0.71
N GLU A 433 26.45 -4.31 -0.34
CA GLU A 433 26.27 -2.87 -0.48
C GLU A 433 24.96 -2.57 -1.21
N ASP A 434 24.26 -1.52 -0.77
CA ASP A 434 23.07 -1.00 -1.43
C ASP A 434 23.08 0.53 -1.48
N GLY A 435 22.42 1.03 -2.53
CA GLY A 435 22.24 2.44 -2.79
C GLY A 435 23.53 3.12 -3.22
N LEU A 436 23.39 4.25 -3.90
CA LEU A 436 24.53 5.08 -4.28
C LEU A 436 24.24 6.54 -3.94
N ALA A 437 25.27 7.26 -3.53
CA ALA A 437 25.25 8.70 -3.36
C ALA A 437 26.40 9.37 -4.11
N GLN A 438 26.11 10.53 -4.70
CA GLN A 438 27.15 11.42 -5.21
C GLN A 438 28.02 11.96 -4.07
N PRO A 439 29.28 12.37 -4.35
CA PRO A 439 30.17 12.94 -3.33
C PRO A 439 29.63 14.17 -2.59
N ASP A 440 28.76 14.97 -3.23
CA ASP A 440 28.10 16.12 -2.60
C ASP A 440 26.84 15.72 -1.78
N GLY A 441 26.43 14.46 -1.91
CA GLY A 441 25.24 13.87 -1.31
C GLY A 441 23.93 14.55 -1.72
N ARG A 442 23.87 15.28 -2.84
CA ARG A 442 22.64 15.91 -3.35
C ARG A 442 21.83 14.95 -4.21
N ALA A 443 22.46 14.02 -4.90
CA ALA A 443 21.79 12.91 -5.57
C ALA A 443 22.12 11.60 -4.87
N TRP A 444 21.10 10.87 -4.47
CA TRP A 444 21.26 9.51 -3.97
C TRP A 444 20.02 8.63 -4.20
N GLY A 445 20.17 7.31 -4.09
CA GLY A 445 19.03 6.41 -4.09
C GLY A 445 19.37 5.02 -3.56
N THR A 446 18.35 4.18 -3.41
CA THR A 446 18.43 2.86 -2.75
C THR A 446 17.33 1.92 -3.24
N TYR A 447 17.58 0.60 -3.14
CA TYR A 447 16.54 -0.42 -3.31
C TYR A 447 15.71 -0.70 -2.06
N ILE A 448 16.13 -0.17 -0.90
CA ILE A 448 15.48 -0.39 0.38
C ILE A 448 14.22 0.48 0.48
N HIS A 449 13.07 -0.17 0.33
CA HIS A 449 11.77 0.41 0.67
C HIS A 449 11.57 0.45 2.19
N GLY A 450 10.72 1.38 2.66
CA GLY A 450 10.52 1.66 4.08
C GLY A 450 11.71 2.38 4.73
N ILE A 451 12.67 2.88 3.95
CA ILE A 451 13.88 3.53 4.50
C ILE A 451 13.51 4.72 5.41
N PHE A 452 12.46 5.47 5.06
CA PHE A 452 11.97 6.58 5.85
C PHE A 452 11.04 6.18 7.00
N ASP A 453 10.68 4.90 7.15
CA ASP A 453 9.97 4.41 8.34
C ASP A 453 10.91 4.44 9.56
N ASN A 454 12.22 4.38 9.33
CA ASN A 454 13.26 4.50 10.36
C ASN A 454 13.35 5.95 10.85
N ASP A 455 12.84 6.20 12.05
CA ASP A 455 12.69 7.55 12.61
C ASP A 455 14.03 8.31 12.70
N GLY A 456 15.13 7.64 13.08
CA GLY A 456 16.44 8.29 13.19
C GLY A 456 17.00 8.71 11.83
N PHE A 457 16.99 7.81 10.84
CA PHE A 457 17.38 8.12 9.46
C PHE A 457 16.51 9.24 8.85
N ARG A 458 15.17 9.16 9.02
CA ARG A 458 14.25 10.18 8.52
C ARG A 458 14.57 11.56 9.10
N ASN A 459 14.81 11.65 10.40
CA ASN A 459 15.20 12.91 11.04
C ASN A 459 16.52 13.46 10.51
N MET A 460 17.54 12.61 10.33
CA MET A 460 18.83 13.02 9.77
C MET A 460 18.70 13.56 8.35
N PHE A 461 17.89 12.91 7.51
CA PHE A 461 17.60 13.37 6.16
C PHE A 461 16.95 14.76 6.17
N LEU A 462 15.93 14.97 7.03
CA LEU A 462 15.24 16.25 7.13
C LEU A 462 16.17 17.38 7.64
N GLU A 463 17.00 17.10 8.64
CA GLU A 463 17.99 18.06 9.15
C GLU A 463 18.97 18.51 8.05
N ASP A 464 19.44 17.58 7.21
CA ASP A 464 20.32 17.88 6.09
C ASP A 464 19.64 18.73 5.01
N VAL A 465 18.43 18.34 4.60
CA VAL A 465 17.64 19.10 3.62
C VAL A 465 17.36 20.50 4.14
N GLY A 466 16.95 20.63 5.41
CA GLY A 466 16.73 21.93 6.04
C GLY A 466 17.98 22.79 6.05
N ARG A 467 19.12 22.24 6.49
CA ARG A 467 20.42 22.93 6.49
C ARG A 467 20.80 23.43 5.09
N ARG A 468 20.63 22.60 4.06
CA ARG A 468 20.94 22.94 2.66
C ARG A 468 20.03 24.04 2.10
N SER A 469 18.77 24.05 2.51
CA SER A 469 17.79 25.06 2.13
C SER A 469 17.80 26.32 3.01
N GLY A 470 18.70 26.42 3.98
CA GLY A 470 18.74 27.55 4.93
C GLY A 470 17.53 27.59 5.88
N LYS A 471 16.82 26.46 6.05
CA LYS A 471 15.68 26.30 6.96
C LYS A 471 16.15 25.65 8.25
N ILE A 472 15.72 26.21 9.38
CA ILE A 472 15.92 25.58 10.68
C ILE A 472 14.79 24.57 10.86
N VAL A 473 15.15 23.28 10.83
CA VAL A 473 14.22 22.21 11.20
C VAL A 473 14.07 22.26 12.70
N ALA A 474 12.88 22.60 13.19
CA ALA A 474 12.62 22.54 14.62
C ALA A 474 12.91 21.10 15.11
N PRO A 475 13.67 20.93 16.21
CA PRO A 475 13.80 19.62 16.83
C PRO A 475 12.39 19.11 17.13
N VAL A 476 12.15 17.82 16.90
CA VAL A 476 10.83 17.25 17.16
C VAL A 476 10.49 17.50 18.64
N SER A 477 9.43 18.24 18.89
CA SER A 477 8.85 18.37 20.23
C SER A 477 8.27 17.01 20.61
N GLY A 478 9.08 16.17 21.26
CA GLY A 478 8.72 14.80 21.63
C GLY A 478 9.31 13.72 20.71
N SER A 479 9.19 12.45 21.12
CA SER A 479 9.67 11.29 20.37
C SER A 479 8.64 10.84 19.33
N PHE A 480 8.43 11.60 18.25
CA PHE A 480 7.57 11.11 17.16
C PHE A 480 8.14 9.81 16.61
N SER A 481 7.36 8.73 16.73
CA SER A 481 7.68 7.45 16.13
C SER A 481 6.59 7.07 15.14
N PHE A 482 6.98 6.83 13.89
CA PHE A 482 6.04 6.48 12.85
C PHE A 482 5.31 5.17 13.18
N ARG A 483 6.01 4.21 13.80
CA ARG A 483 5.42 2.95 14.26
C ARG A 483 4.33 3.17 15.31
N LEU A 484 4.62 3.95 16.36
CA LEU A 484 3.63 4.24 17.41
C LEU A 484 2.46 5.04 16.85
N TRP A 485 2.75 5.98 15.95
CA TRP A 485 1.72 6.74 15.28
C TRP A 485 0.77 5.85 14.47
N LYS A 486 1.27 4.84 13.72
CA LYS A 486 0.42 3.86 13.02
C LYS A 486 -0.51 3.11 13.97
N GLU A 487 0.02 2.64 15.10
CA GLU A 487 -0.77 1.96 16.14
C GLU A 487 -1.92 2.85 16.65
N GLU A 488 -1.64 4.13 16.92
CA GLU A 488 -2.68 5.09 17.31
C GLU A 488 -3.75 5.28 16.23
N GLN A 489 -3.39 5.24 14.94
CA GLN A 489 -4.37 5.34 13.85
C GLN A 489 -5.29 4.11 13.81
N TYR A 490 -4.75 2.91 14.03
CA TYR A 490 -5.57 1.71 14.14
C TYR A 490 -6.53 1.77 15.32
N ASP A 491 -6.07 2.27 16.48
CA ASP A 491 -6.93 2.45 17.65
C ASP A 491 -8.04 3.49 17.39
N LYS A 492 -7.72 4.65 16.81
CA LYS A 492 -8.73 5.65 16.42
C LYS A 492 -9.76 5.08 15.45
N LEU A 493 -9.32 4.26 14.49
CA LEU A 493 -10.21 3.58 13.55
C LEU A 493 -11.14 2.60 14.27
N ALA A 494 -10.60 1.77 15.16
CA ALA A 494 -11.37 0.81 15.95
C ALA A 494 -12.41 1.52 16.83
N GLU A 495 -12.04 2.62 17.49
CA GLU A 495 -12.93 3.44 18.30
C GLU A 495 -14.03 4.10 17.47
N LEU A 496 -13.69 4.67 16.31
CA LEU A 496 -14.66 5.27 15.40
C LEU A 496 -15.72 4.25 14.97
N VAL A 497 -15.29 3.05 14.57
CA VAL A 497 -16.20 1.99 14.14
C VAL A 497 -17.02 1.46 15.31
N ARG A 498 -16.42 1.21 16.49
CA ARG A 498 -17.16 0.79 17.70
C ARG A 498 -18.25 1.76 18.11
N LYS A 499 -18.03 3.07 17.93
CA LYS A 499 -19.02 4.10 18.26
C LYS A 499 -20.23 4.09 17.33
N HIS A 500 -20.07 3.66 16.08
CA HIS A 500 -21.10 3.80 15.03
C HIS A 500 -21.63 2.47 14.49
N VAL A 501 -21.05 1.34 14.92
CA VAL A 501 -21.42 0.00 14.50
C VAL A 501 -21.67 -0.85 15.74
N ASP A 502 -22.78 -1.61 15.73
CA ASP A 502 -23.13 -2.57 16.78
C ASP A 502 -22.25 -3.83 16.70
N VAL A 503 -20.97 -3.66 17.07
CA VAL A 503 -19.95 -4.70 17.08
C VAL A 503 -20.36 -5.86 18.00
N ALA A 504 -20.97 -5.56 19.15
CA ALA A 504 -21.38 -6.57 20.12
C ALA A 504 -22.40 -7.55 19.51
N ARG A 505 -23.40 -7.03 18.79
CA ARG A 505 -24.37 -7.87 18.08
C ARG A 505 -23.73 -8.68 16.94
N ILE A 506 -22.78 -8.09 16.20
CA ILE A 506 -22.04 -8.82 15.16
C ILE A 506 -21.27 -9.99 15.80
N LEU A 507 -20.60 -9.76 16.93
CA LEU A 507 -19.83 -10.78 17.64
C LEU A 507 -20.74 -11.91 18.15
N ASP A 508 -21.88 -11.57 18.76
CA ASP A 508 -22.86 -12.56 19.22
C ASP A 508 -23.40 -13.42 18.07
N ILE A 509 -23.72 -12.81 16.91
CA ILE A 509 -24.14 -13.56 15.71
C ILE A 509 -23.01 -14.46 15.18
N LEU A 510 -21.77 -13.99 15.22
CA LEU A 510 -20.60 -14.70 14.69
C LEU A 510 -20.20 -15.91 15.55
N LEU A 511 -20.35 -15.81 16.87
CA LEU A 511 -19.94 -16.83 17.83
C LEU A 511 -20.99 -17.94 18.03
N ARG A 512 -22.26 -17.67 17.71
CA ARG A 512 -23.30 -18.70 17.56
C ARG A 512 -22.96 -19.64 16.40
#